data_AF-A0AA42IF12-F1
#
_entry.id   AF-A0AA42IF12-F1
#
_cell.length_a   1.000
_cell.length_b   1.000
_cell.length_c   1.000
_cell.angle_alpha   90.00
_cell.angle_beta   90.00
_cell.angle_gamma   90.00
#
_symmetry.space_group_name_H-M   'P 1'
#
loop_
_entity.id
_entity.type
_entity.pdbx_description
1 polymer ?
#
loop_
_entity_poly.entity_id
_entity_poly.type
_entity_poly.pdbx_seq_one_letter_code
_entity_poly.pdbx_strand_id
1 'polypeptide(L)'
;METVGCGGGCSFALAYDPKTGQSFILPHTFVDCYSKEKGFKQNDIFYQKDSRLVMAIGSRYSDQEKCETVHYLVENNSFKEILNN
;
A
#
# COMPACT_ATOMS: atom_id res chain seq x y z
N MET A 1 22.93 -16.28 11.09
CA MET A 1 23.30 -15.69 9.79
C MET A 1 22.33 -14.54 9.56
N GLU A 2 22.78 -13.31 9.81
CA GLU A 2 21.98 -12.10 9.66
C GLU A 2 21.99 -11.67 8.19
N THR A 3 21.01 -12.15 7.43
CA THR A 3 20.69 -11.55 6.12
C THR A 3 19.74 -10.38 6.38
N VAL A 4 20.32 -9.20 6.59
CA VAL A 4 19.61 -7.92 6.47
C VAL A 4 19.33 -7.69 4.99
N GLY A 5 18.08 -7.94 4.57
CA GLY A 5 17.61 -7.52 3.26
C GLY A 5 17.64 -6.00 3.19
N CYS A 6 18.58 -5.44 2.44
CA CYS A 6 18.69 -4.02 2.19
C CYS A 6 17.86 -3.67 0.95
N GLY A 7 16.85 -2.80 1.12
CA GLY A 7 16.28 -2.03 0.01
C GLY A 7 15.19 -2.72 -0.82
N GLY A 8 14.01 -2.91 -0.23
CA GLY A 8 12.78 -2.95 -1.02
C GLY A 8 12.36 -1.53 -1.40
N GLY A 9 12.05 -1.28 -2.67
CA GLY A 9 11.61 0.04 -3.12
C GLY A 9 10.32 0.49 -2.42
N CYS A 10 10.16 1.80 -2.19
CA CYS A 10 8.90 2.34 -1.69
C CYS A 10 7.86 2.38 -2.83
N SER A 11 6.70 1.80 -2.59
CA SER A 11 5.53 1.89 -3.46
C SER A 11 4.51 2.87 -2.88
N PHE A 12 3.97 3.72 -3.75
CA PHE A 12 2.81 4.57 -3.49
C PHE A 12 1.95 4.63 -4.74
N ALA A 13 0.71 5.07 -4.61
CA ALA A 13 -0.18 5.29 -5.75
C ALA A 13 -0.54 6.76 -5.89
N LEU A 14 -0.53 7.22 -7.14
CA LEU A 14 -1.04 8.51 -7.58
C LEU A 14 -2.25 8.24 -8.48
N ALA A 15 -3.36 8.91 -8.19
CA ALA A 15 -4.56 8.88 -9.01
C ALA A 15 -4.88 10.28 -9.53
N TYR A 16 -5.51 10.31 -10.71
CA TYR A 16 -5.92 11.53 -11.40
C TYR A 16 -7.40 11.40 -11.75
N ASP A 17 -8.19 12.41 -11.37
CA ASP A 17 -9.58 12.53 -11.80
C ASP A 17 -9.67 13.39 -13.06
N PRO A 18 -9.94 12.80 -14.24
CA PRO A 18 -10.03 13.54 -15.49
C PRO A 18 -11.23 14.49 -15.57
N LYS A 19 -12.24 14.36 -14.70
CA LYS A 19 -13.41 15.24 -14.70
C LYS A 19 -13.12 16.56 -13.98
N THR A 20 -12.38 16.50 -12.88
CA THR A 20 -12.07 17.67 -12.05
C THR A 20 -10.66 18.21 -12.27
N GLY A 21 -9.78 17.43 -12.90
CA GLY A 21 -8.35 17.73 -13.05
C GLY A 21 -7.54 17.56 -11.77
N GLN A 22 -8.13 17.03 -10.69
CA GLN A 22 -7.47 16.88 -9.41
C GLN A 22 -6.63 15.60 -9.37
N SER A 23 -5.41 15.73 -8.81
CA SER A 23 -4.57 14.58 -8.47
C SER A 23 -4.60 14.32 -6.96
N PHE A 24 -4.51 13.06 -6.57
CA PHE A 24 -4.46 12.65 -5.17
C PHE A 24 -3.61 11.40 -4.99
N ILE A 25 -2.96 11.27 -3.83
CA ILE A 25 -2.01 10.19 -3.53
C ILE A 25 -2.49 9.36 -2.35
N LEU A 26 -2.01 8.11 -2.26
CA LEU A 26 -2.20 7.31 -1.06
C LEU A 26 -1.65 8.06 0.17
N PRO A 27 -2.34 8.00 1.33
CA PRO A 27 -1.85 8.59 2.57
C PRO A 27 -0.63 7.87 3.14
N HIS A 28 -0.38 6.64 2.67
CA HIS A 28 0.70 5.78 3.16
C HIS A 28 1.60 5.31 2.03
N THR A 29 2.89 5.19 2.36
CA THR A 29 3.90 4.51 1.53
C THR A 29 4.10 3.09 2.05
N PHE A 30 4.29 2.16 1.13
CA PHE A 30 4.48 0.74 1.44
C PHE A 30 5.85 0.28 0.99
N VAL A 31 6.56 -0.46 1.83
CA VAL A 31 7.81 -1.13 1.47
C VAL A 31 7.64 -2.62 1.58
N ASP A 32 8.57 -3.37 0.97
CA ASP A 32 8.67 -4.80 1.17
C ASP A 32 8.77 -5.12 2.66
N CYS A 33 8.24 -6.29 3.04
CA CYS A 33 8.29 -6.78 4.41
C CYS A 33 9.27 -7.94 4.50
N TYR A 34 9.98 -8.01 5.62
CA TYR A 34 10.79 -9.17 5.96
C TYR A 34 10.63 -9.51 7.44
N SER A 35 10.14 -10.72 7.73
CA SER A 35 10.15 -11.24 9.10
C SER A 35 10.87 -12.59 9.17
N LYS A 36 11.49 -12.88 10.32
CA LYS A 36 12.17 -14.17 10.55
C LYS A 36 11.20 -15.36 10.46
N GLU A 37 9.95 -15.18 10.84
CA GLU A 37 8.94 -16.24 10.90
C GLU A 37 8.23 -16.49 9.57
N LYS A 38 7.95 -15.43 8.79
CA LYS A 38 7.14 -15.50 7.56
C LYS A 38 7.94 -15.27 6.28
N GLY A 39 9.22 -14.92 6.39
CA GLY A 39 10.11 -14.66 5.26
C GLY A 39 9.85 -13.30 4.59
N PHE A 40 10.33 -13.18 3.35
CA PHE A 40 10.16 -12.00 2.51
C PHE A 40 8.77 -11.95 1.89
N LYS A 41 8.16 -10.77 1.87
CA LYS A 41 6.92 -10.49 1.13
C LYS A 41 7.04 -9.16 0.41
N GLN A 42 6.91 -9.21 -0.91
CA GLN A 42 6.98 -8.04 -1.77
C GLN A 42 5.78 -7.12 -1.52
N ASN A 43 6.01 -5.80 -1.56
CA ASN A 43 4.93 -4.84 -1.57
C ASN A 43 4.18 -4.87 -2.90
N ASP A 44 2.88 -4.59 -2.83
CA ASP A 44 2.06 -4.50 -4.04
C ASP A 44 0.85 -3.59 -3.81
N ILE A 45 0.37 -2.96 -4.89
CA ILE A 45 -0.80 -2.08 -4.87
C ILE A 45 -1.72 -2.46 -6.03
N PHE A 46 -2.92 -2.91 -5.68
CA PHE A 46 -3.94 -3.33 -6.63
C PHE A 46 -5.11 -2.36 -6.64
N TYR A 47 -5.63 -2.04 -7.83
CA TYR A 47 -6.87 -1.28 -7.99
C TYR A 47 -7.94 -2.14 -8.65
N GLN A 48 -9.08 -2.28 -7.97
CA GLN A 48 -10.28 -2.93 -8.49
C GLN A 48 -11.25 -1.86 -9.00
N LYS A 49 -11.29 -1.71 -10.33
CA LYS A 49 -12.03 -0.65 -11.02
C LYS A 49 -13.52 -0.59 -10.67
N ASP A 50 -14.18 -1.74 -10.59
CA ASP A 50 -15.64 -1.79 -10.44
C ASP A 50 -16.11 -1.42 -9.02
N SER A 51 -15.31 -1.76 -8.01
CA SER A 51 -15.59 -1.45 -6.60
C SER A 51 -14.93 -0.16 -6.11
N ARG A 52 -14.06 0.45 -6.94
CA ARG A 52 -13.18 1.56 -6.56
C ARG A 52 -12.27 1.22 -5.37
N LEU A 53 -12.04 -0.06 -5.14
CA LEU A 53 -11.23 -0.56 -4.05
C LEU A 53 -9.76 -0.54 -4.44
N VAL A 54 -8.91 -0.07 -3.55
CA VAL A 54 -7.46 -0.20 -3.64
C VAL A 54 -7.02 -1.08 -2.50
N MET A 55 -6.22 -2.09 -2.79
CA MET A 55 -5.60 -2.94 -1.79
C MET A 55 -4.08 -2.72 -1.85
N ALA A 56 -3.50 -2.29 -0.74
CA ALA A 56 -2.07 -2.13 -0.60
C ALA A 56 -1.53 -3.19 0.37
N ILE A 57 -0.52 -3.92 -0.05
CA ILE A 57 0.16 -4.95 0.72
C ILE A 57 1.57 -4.46 0.98
N GLY A 58 2.00 -4.50 2.24
CA GLY A 58 3.37 -4.15 2.59
C GLY A 58 3.49 -3.68 4.02
N SER A 59 4.67 -3.13 4.32
CA SER A 59 4.99 -2.54 5.61
C SER A 59 4.74 -1.05 5.52
N ARG A 60 3.85 -0.55 6.38
CA ARG A 60 3.64 0.90 6.53
C ARG A 60 4.81 1.49 7.32
N TYR A 61 5.29 2.64 6.88
CA TYR A 61 6.33 3.42 7.59
C TYR A 61 7.64 2.66 7.86
N SER A 62 7.94 1.62 7.06
CA SER A 62 9.14 0.78 7.21
C SER A 62 9.23 -0.05 8.49
N ASP A 63 8.09 -0.33 9.15
CA ASP A 63 8.01 -1.35 10.21
C ASP A 63 8.09 -2.76 9.60
N GLN A 64 9.31 -3.22 9.32
CA GLN A 64 9.59 -4.46 8.57
C GLN A 64 8.99 -5.72 9.21
N GLU A 65 8.74 -5.70 10.52
CA GLU A 65 8.13 -6.82 11.24
C GLU A 65 6.61 -6.93 10.99
N LYS A 66 5.96 -5.84 10.58
CA LYS A 66 4.53 -5.79 10.30
C LYS A 66 4.26 -5.76 8.80
N CYS A 67 3.83 -6.90 8.27
CA CYS A 67 3.22 -6.96 6.95
C CYS A 67 1.70 -6.86 7.07
N GLU A 68 1.13 -5.83 6.46
CA GLU A 68 -0.29 -5.55 6.52
C GLU A 68 -0.91 -5.60 5.12
N THR A 69 -2.21 -5.85 5.07
CA THR A 69 -3.04 -5.61 3.90
C THR A 69 -4.00 -4.50 4.27
N VAL A 70 -3.89 -3.36 3.59
CA VAL A 70 -4.69 -2.17 3.85
C VAL A 70 -5.60 -1.91 2.67
N HIS A 71 -6.87 -1.62 2.96
CA HIS A 71 -7.89 -1.39 1.95
C HIS A 71 -8.26 0.09 1.95
N TYR A 72 -8.35 0.69 0.75
CA TYR A 72 -8.85 2.05 0.55
C TYR A 72 -10.02 2.04 -0.41
N LEU A 73 -11.06 2.79 -0.08
CA LEU A 73 -12.11 3.15 -1.03
C LEU A 73 -11.74 4.49 -1.69
N VAL A 74 -11.77 4.53 -3.02
CA VAL A 74 -11.61 5.79 -3.77
C VAL A 74 -12.95 6.51 -3.84
N GLU A 75 -13.06 7.59 -3.07
CA GLU A 75 -14.27 8.41 -2.98
C GLU A 75 -13.89 9.90 -2.87
N ASN A 76 -14.60 10.77 -3.60
CA ASN A 76 -14.39 12.22 -3.59
C ASN A 76 -12.92 12.64 -3.76
N ASN A 77 -12.24 12.08 -4.76
CA ASN A 77 -10.82 12.35 -5.04
C ASN A 77 -9.90 12.13 -3.84
N SER A 78 -10.22 11.12 -3.03
CA SER A 78 -9.42 10.72 -1.87
C SER A 78 -9.40 9.20 -1.72
N PHE A 79 -8.34 8.69 -1.10
CA PHE A 79 -8.26 7.30 -0.66
C PHE A 79 -8.69 7.23 0.81
N LYS A 80 -9.85 6.64 1.08
CA LYS A 80 -10.37 6.47 2.44
C LYS A 80 -10.08 5.06 2.92
N GLU A 81 -9.22 4.93 3.94
CA GLU A 81 -8.94 3.63 4.55
C GLU A 81 -10.23 3.03 5.12
N ILE A 82 -10.44 1.74 4.84
CA ILE A 82 -11.55 0.96 5.40
C ILE A 82 -10.97 -0.15 6.27
N LEU A 83 -11.47 -0.24 7.51
CA LEU A 83 -11.09 -1.29 8.44
C LEU A 83 -11.85 -2.56 8.06
N ASN A 84 -11.12 -3.65 7.79
CA ASN A 84 -11.73 -4.97 7.80
C ASN A 84 -11.84 -5.40 9.27
N ASN A 85 -13.05 -5.35 9.83
CA ASN A 85 -13.39 -6.01 11.10
C ASN A 85 -13.39 -7.53 10.93
#